data_AF-A0A1A8GIH0-F1
#
_entry.id   AF-A0A1A8GIH0-F1
#
_cell.length_a   1.000
_cell.length_b   1.000
_cell.length_c   1.000
_cell.angle_alpha   90.00
_cell.angle_beta   90.00
_cell.angle_gamma   90.00
#
_symmetry.space_group_name_H-M   'P 1'
#
loop_
_entity.id
_entity.type
_entity.pdbx_description
1 polymer ?
#
loop_
_entity_poly.entity_id
_entity_poly.type
_entity_poly.pdbx_seq_one_letter_code
_entity_poly.pdbx_strand_id
1 'polypeptide(L)'
;MDNNQGSKESSDRTELVSEDGKNTKSVLCQRCGSKVLCPAMAVFTETELFLPSMRKKSSLSTTEGSVDGDSLTAHWLVDDMYTFENVGFTNDVGRIKYLICADCEIGPIGWHCLDDKKKFYVALDRVNHA
;
A
#
# COMPACT_ATOMS: atom_id res chain seq x y z
N MET A 1 -10.11 27.55 -27.08
CA MET A 1 -9.22 27.76 -25.91
C MET A 1 -8.86 26.38 -25.43
N ASP A 2 -7.91 25.77 -26.12
CA ASP A 2 -7.35 24.48 -25.74
C ASP A 2 -6.37 24.73 -24.60
N ASN A 3 -6.53 24.05 -23.48
CA ASN A 3 -5.36 23.76 -22.68
C ASN A 3 -5.48 22.40 -21.99
N ASN A 4 -4.63 21.52 -22.51
CA ASN A 4 -4.32 20.16 -22.15
C ASN A 4 -3.75 20.10 -20.72
N GLN A 5 -4.49 19.48 -19.80
CA GLN A 5 -3.99 19.05 -18.49
C GLN A 5 -3.64 17.56 -18.67
N GLY A 6 -2.39 17.19 -18.94
CA GLY A 6 -1.32 17.26 -17.95
C GLY A 6 -1.02 15.85 -17.46
N SER A 7 -0.49 15.03 -18.36
CA SER A 7 0.11 13.71 -18.14
C SER A 7 1.28 13.82 -17.14
N LYS A 8 0.99 13.68 -15.85
CA LYS A 8 1.99 13.66 -14.75
C LYS A 8 2.14 12.30 -14.06
N GLU A 9 1.23 11.34 -14.29
CA GLU A 9 1.26 10.03 -13.62
C GLU A 9 2.18 9.00 -14.29
N SER A 10 2.56 9.20 -15.55
CA SER A 10 3.30 8.18 -16.33
C SER A 10 4.82 8.24 -16.18
N SER A 11 5.41 9.40 -15.86
CA SER A 11 6.87 9.52 -15.74
C SER A 11 7.43 8.96 -14.43
N ASP A 12 6.68 9.03 -13.33
CA ASP A 12 7.18 8.61 -12.01
C ASP A 12 7.24 7.08 -11.87
N ARG A 13 6.28 6.37 -12.49
CA ARG A 13 6.18 4.89 -12.43
C ARG A 13 7.40 4.18 -13.02
N THR A 14 7.97 4.68 -14.11
CA THR A 14 9.11 4.05 -14.80
C THR A 14 10.38 4.04 -13.94
N GLU A 15 10.54 4.99 -13.02
CA GLU A 15 11.69 5.01 -12.11
C GLU A 15 11.53 4.08 -10.91
N LEU A 16 10.30 3.67 -10.60
CA LEU A 16 9.97 2.84 -9.44
C LEU A 16 9.97 1.35 -9.75
N VAL A 17 9.82 0.97 -11.02
CA VAL A 17 9.64 -0.43 -11.46
C VAL A 17 10.84 -0.85 -12.31
N SER A 18 11.51 -1.94 -11.94
CA SER A 18 12.61 -2.53 -12.70
C SER A 18 12.10 -3.23 -13.96
N GLU A 19 13.01 -3.64 -14.84
CA GLU A 19 12.67 -4.45 -16.04
C GLU A 19 11.92 -5.75 -15.66
N ASP A 20 12.30 -6.38 -14.55
CA ASP A 20 11.63 -7.57 -14.00
C ASP A 20 10.31 -7.27 -13.23
N GLY A 21 9.82 -6.03 -13.29
CA GLY A 21 8.58 -5.61 -12.62
C GLY A 21 8.70 -5.37 -11.12
N LYS A 22 9.91 -5.32 -10.55
CA LYS A 22 10.12 -5.18 -9.10
C LYS A 22 10.32 -3.74 -8.66
N ASN A 23 10.11 -3.47 -7.37
CA ASN A 23 10.40 -2.15 -6.81
C ASN A 23 11.91 -1.84 -6.85
N THR A 24 12.31 -0.73 -7.48
CA THR A 24 13.72 -0.29 -7.55
C THR A 24 14.17 0.45 -6.29
N LYS A 25 13.23 1.12 -5.62
CA LYS A 25 13.45 1.93 -4.42
C LYS A 25 12.91 1.24 -3.17
N SER A 26 13.39 1.64 -1.99
CA SER A 26 12.82 1.22 -0.71
C SER A 26 11.41 1.79 -0.56
N VAL A 27 10.51 1.06 0.07
CA VAL A 27 9.15 1.54 0.36
C VAL A 27 9.08 1.99 1.81
N LEU A 28 8.67 3.23 2.03
CA LEU A 28 8.69 3.89 3.33
C LEU A 28 7.30 4.39 3.74
N CYS A 29 7.02 4.40 5.04
CA CYS A 29 5.86 5.07 5.58
C CYS A 29 5.95 6.58 5.31
N GLN A 30 4.95 7.15 4.63
CA GLN A 30 4.89 8.58 4.33
C GLN A 30 4.78 9.50 5.57
N ARG A 31 4.48 8.94 6.75
CA ARG A 31 4.26 9.70 7.99
C ARG A 31 5.49 9.80 8.87
N CYS A 32 6.32 8.76 8.91
CA CYS A 32 7.46 8.66 9.82
C CYS A 32 8.75 8.16 9.18
N GLY A 33 8.73 7.76 7.91
CA GLY A 33 9.90 7.24 7.20
C GLY A 33 10.26 5.79 7.55
N SER A 34 9.47 5.10 8.40
CA SER A 34 9.66 3.67 8.70
C SER A 34 9.76 2.84 7.43
N LYS A 35 10.76 1.96 7.34
CA LYS A 35 10.97 1.13 6.16
C LYS A 35 9.99 -0.04 6.18
N VAL A 36 9.16 -0.11 5.15
CA VAL A 36 8.17 -1.18 4.94
C VAL A 36 8.78 -2.30 4.09
N LEU A 37 9.47 -1.97 3.00
CA LEU A 37 10.12 -2.94 2.11
C LEU A 37 11.49 -2.45 1.65
N CYS A 38 12.43 -3.38 1.51
CA CYS A 38 13.67 -3.17 0.79
C CYS A 38 13.46 -3.17 -0.74
N PRO A 39 14.39 -2.63 -1.53
CA PRO A 39 14.40 -2.78 -2.98
C PRO A 39 14.33 -4.25 -3.42
N ALA A 40 13.71 -4.51 -4.57
CA ALA A 40 13.57 -5.81 -5.23
C ALA A 40 12.77 -6.88 -4.45
N MET A 41 12.02 -6.48 -3.42
CA MET A 41 11.25 -7.35 -2.54
C MET A 41 9.76 -7.42 -2.87
N ALA A 42 9.27 -6.62 -3.80
CA ALA A 42 7.88 -6.63 -4.25
C ALA A 42 7.77 -6.46 -5.76
N VAL A 43 6.67 -6.95 -6.32
CA VAL A 43 6.35 -6.86 -7.76
C VAL A 43 5.22 -5.87 -7.96
N PHE A 44 5.33 -5.01 -8.97
CA PHE A 44 4.27 -4.07 -9.32
C PHE A 44 3.02 -4.82 -9.82
N THR A 45 1.85 -4.40 -9.39
CA THR A 45 0.58 -4.94 -9.86
C THR A 45 -0.49 -3.87 -9.96
N GLU A 46 -1.36 -4.02 -10.94
CA GLU A 46 -2.56 -3.21 -11.09
C GLU A 46 -3.78 -4.06 -10.71
N THR A 47 -4.38 -3.73 -9.58
CA THR A 47 -5.58 -4.41 -9.06
C THR A 47 -6.37 -3.37 -8.28
N GLU A 48 -7.63 -3.19 -8.63
CA GLU A 48 -8.49 -2.24 -7.91
C GLU A 48 -8.83 -2.78 -6.52
N LEU A 49 -8.38 -2.06 -5.48
CA LEU A 49 -8.60 -2.38 -4.09
C LEU A 49 -9.08 -1.14 -3.34
N PHE A 50 -10.17 -1.28 -2.60
CA PHE A 50 -10.66 -0.22 -1.72
C PHE A 50 -9.86 -0.18 -0.43
N LEU A 51 -9.22 0.96 -0.16
CA LEU A 51 -8.53 1.23 1.09
C LEU A 51 -9.22 2.39 1.83
N PRO A 52 -9.70 2.16 3.06
CA PRO A 52 -10.18 3.23 3.92
C PRO A 52 -9.19 4.39 4.05
N SER A 53 -9.69 5.58 4.36
CA SER A 53 -8.86 6.76 4.65
C SER A 53 -7.87 6.47 5.79
N MET A 54 -6.63 6.97 5.62
CA MET A 54 -5.56 6.74 6.59
C MET A 54 -5.91 7.35 7.95
N ARG A 55 -5.83 6.53 8.99
CA ARG A 55 -6.07 6.89 10.38
C ARG A 55 -5.25 5.99 11.32
N LYS A 56 -5.31 6.24 12.62
CA LYS A 56 -4.64 5.39 13.61
C LYS A 56 -5.36 4.05 13.74
N LYS A 57 -4.60 2.98 14.00
CA LYS A 57 -5.10 1.59 14.18
C LYS A 57 -6.35 1.47 15.06
N SER A 58 -6.42 2.19 16.18
CA SER A 58 -7.54 2.15 17.13
C SER A 58 -8.88 2.57 16.51
N SER A 59 -8.85 3.34 15.42
CA SER A 59 -10.04 3.81 14.71
C SER A 59 -10.41 2.92 13.52
N LEU A 60 -9.63 1.87 13.23
CA LEU A 60 -9.89 0.97 12.09
C LEU A 60 -10.96 -0.09 12.35
N SER A 61 -11.19 -0.47 13.61
CA SER A 61 -12.02 -1.63 13.97
C SER A 61 -13.51 -1.36 14.11
N THR A 62 -13.96 -0.12 13.95
CA THR A 62 -15.37 0.27 14.11
C THR A 62 -15.90 0.82 12.81
N THR A 63 -16.67 0.05 12.03
CA THR A 63 -17.59 0.69 11.08
C THR A 63 -18.77 -0.20 10.70
N GLU A 64 -19.91 0.06 11.33
CA GLU A 64 -21.23 -0.06 10.71
C GLU A 64 -21.60 1.33 10.16
N GLY A 65 -21.25 1.61 8.91
CA GLY A 65 -21.44 2.92 8.24
C GLY A 65 -20.60 3.04 6.97
N SER A 66 -20.86 4.05 6.12
CA SER A 66 -20.04 4.29 4.92
C SER A 66 -18.62 4.67 5.32
N VAL A 67 -17.68 3.76 5.09
CA VAL A 67 -16.26 3.99 5.36
C VAL A 67 -15.72 4.93 4.29
N ASP A 68 -15.24 6.10 4.68
CA ASP A 68 -14.51 7.01 3.78
C ASP A 68 -13.18 6.35 3.35
N GLY A 69 -12.82 6.47 2.08
CA GLY A 69 -11.64 5.85 1.50
C GLY A 69 -11.57 5.93 -0.02
N ASP A 70 -10.53 5.31 -0.59
CA ASP A 70 -10.20 5.42 -2.01
C ASP A 70 -10.13 4.02 -2.65
N SER A 71 -10.60 3.91 -3.90
CA SER A 71 -10.27 2.77 -4.77
C SER A 71 -8.93 3.04 -5.44
N LEU A 72 -7.90 2.30 -5.02
CA LEU A 72 -6.54 2.43 -5.54
C LEU A 72 -6.27 1.27 -6.50
N THR A 73 -5.47 1.50 -7.53
CA THR A 73 -5.17 0.47 -8.55
C THR A 73 -3.71 0.03 -8.52
N ALA A 74 -2.78 0.92 -8.17
CA ALA A 74 -1.35 0.67 -8.20
C ALA A 74 -0.82 0.14 -6.87
N HIS A 75 -0.25 -1.08 -6.88
CA HIS A 75 0.24 -1.74 -5.67
C HIS A 75 1.60 -2.42 -5.86
N TRP A 76 2.31 -2.55 -4.75
CA TRP A 76 3.37 -3.54 -4.58
C TRP A 76 2.77 -4.83 -4.03
N LEU A 77 2.90 -5.90 -4.80
CA LEU A 77 2.54 -7.25 -4.40
C LEU A 77 3.73 -7.93 -3.73
N VAL A 78 3.51 -8.40 -2.52
CA VAL A 78 4.44 -9.19 -1.72
C VAL A 78 3.82 -10.56 -1.48
N ASP A 79 4.62 -11.62 -1.59
CA ASP A 79 4.16 -13.01 -1.55
C ASP A 79 4.30 -13.69 -0.18
N ASP A 80 5.13 -13.13 0.70
CA ASP A 80 5.38 -13.60 2.05
C ASP A 80 5.40 -12.44 3.05
N MET A 81 4.73 -12.61 4.20
CA MET A 81 4.75 -11.60 5.28
C MET A 81 6.14 -11.39 5.87
N TYR A 82 7.03 -12.38 5.79
CA TYR A 82 8.41 -12.27 6.30
C TYR A 82 9.31 -11.42 5.40
N THR A 83 8.83 -11.01 4.24
CA THR A 83 9.53 -10.10 3.31
C THR A 83 9.46 -8.63 3.77
N PHE A 84 8.51 -8.28 4.64
CA PHE A 84 8.39 -6.93 5.17
C PHE A 84 9.45 -6.64 6.24
N GLU A 85 9.94 -5.40 6.25
CA GLU A 85 10.86 -4.92 7.27
C GLU A 85 10.10 -4.47 8.53
N ASN A 86 9.24 -3.46 8.41
CA ASN A 86 8.43 -2.93 9.52
C ASN A 86 6.98 -2.72 9.06
N VAL A 87 6.15 -3.76 9.22
CA VAL A 87 4.71 -3.69 8.92
C VAL A 87 3.88 -4.21 10.10
N GLY A 88 2.77 -3.54 10.37
CA GLY A 88 1.75 -3.99 11.30
C GLY A 88 0.52 -4.49 10.57
N PHE A 89 -0.26 -5.35 11.22
CA PHE A 89 -1.55 -5.81 10.74
C PHE A 89 -2.67 -5.36 11.70
N THR A 90 -3.83 -5.03 11.14
CA THR A 90 -5.05 -4.81 11.92
C THR A 90 -5.69 -6.11 12.37
N ASN A 91 -6.70 -5.98 13.24
CA ASN A 91 -7.71 -7.02 13.39
C ASN A 91 -8.46 -7.24 12.07
N ASP A 92 -9.08 -8.41 11.96
CA ASP A 92 -9.84 -8.80 10.78
C ASP A 92 -11.10 -7.96 10.66
N VAL A 93 -11.35 -7.42 9.47
CA VAL A 93 -12.62 -6.80 9.10
C VAL A 93 -13.23 -7.69 8.02
N GLY A 94 -14.10 -8.61 8.42
CA GLY A 94 -14.58 -9.69 7.55
C GLY A 94 -13.44 -10.65 7.18
N ARG A 95 -13.08 -10.72 5.89
CA ARG A 95 -11.96 -11.54 5.37
C ARG A 95 -10.71 -10.72 5.07
N ILE A 96 -10.65 -9.48 5.52
CA ILE A 96 -9.59 -8.52 5.16
C ILE A 96 -8.77 -8.18 6.40
N LYS A 97 -7.44 -8.22 6.25
CA LYS A 97 -6.49 -7.55 7.14
C LYS A 97 -5.91 -6.34 6.42
N TYR A 98 -5.90 -5.20 7.09
CA TYR A 98 -5.21 -4.02 6.60
C TYR A 98 -3.78 -4.01 7.12
N LEU A 99 -2.86 -3.55 6.27
CA LEU A 99 -1.46 -3.30 6.62
C LEU A 99 -1.35 -1.85 7.10
N ILE A 100 -0.59 -1.64 8.17
CA ILE A 100 -0.31 -0.34 8.77
C ILE A 100 1.20 -0.18 8.98
N CYS A 101 1.67 1.04 9.20
CA CYS A 101 3.04 1.24 9.66
C CYS A 101 3.22 0.62 11.07
N ALA A 102 4.29 -0.14 11.28
CA ALA A 102 4.58 -0.71 12.60
C ALA A 102 4.98 0.33 13.65
N ASP A 103 5.65 1.42 13.24
CA ASP A 103 6.24 2.39 14.17
C ASP A 103 5.24 3.46 14.61
N CYS A 104 4.47 4.03 13.67
CA CYS A 104 3.52 5.11 13.98
C CYS A 104 2.05 4.64 14.01
N GLU A 105 1.78 3.38 13.69
CA GLU A 105 0.46 2.76 13.67
C GLU A 105 -0.59 3.47 12.80
N ILE A 106 -0.15 4.29 11.83
CA ILE A 106 -1.01 4.94 10.84
C ILE A 106 -1.15 4.03 9.62
N GLY A 107 -2.38 3.87 9.15
CA GLY A 107 -2.73 3.19 7.92
C GLY A 107 -4.24 3.28 7.62
N PRO A 108 -4.76 2.57 6.62
CA PRO A 108 -4.11 1.48 5.91
C PRO A 108 -3.11 2.00 4.87
N ILE A 109 -1.93 1.38 4.85
CA ILE A 109 -0.94 1.49 3.76
C ILE A 109 -1.06 0.31 2.78
N GLY A 110 -1.81 -0.72 3.14
CA GLY A 110 -1.97 -1.91 2.34
C GLY A 110 -3.15 -2.79 2.76
N TRP A 111 -3.32 -3.87 2.03
CA TRP A 111 -4.47 -4.76 2.08
C TRP A 111 -4.04 -6.22 1.93
N HIS A 112 -4.71 -7.12 2.64
CA HIS A 112 -4.49 -8.56 2.55
C HIS A 112 -5.81 -9.33 2.71
N CYS A 113 -6.04 -10.30 1.84
CA CYS A 113 -7.16 -11.24 1.94
C CYS A 113 -6.76 -12.47 2.74
N LEU A 114 -7.54 -12.85 3.74
CA LEU A 114 -7.32 -14.10 4.48
C LEU A 114 -7.53 -15.36 3.63
N ASP A 115 -8.25 -15.25 2.50
CA ASP A 115 -8.43 -16.35 1.54
C ASP A 115 -7.15 -16.61 0.71
N ASP A 116 -6.31 -15.59 0.52
CA ASP A 116 -5.06 -15.68 -0.21
C ASP A 116 -3.88 -15.32 0.70
N LYS A 117 -3.37 -16.34 1.39
CA LYS A 117 -2.26 -16.22 2.36
C LYS A 117 -0.95 -15.71 1.76
N LYS A 118 -0.84 -15.63 0.43
CA LYS A 118 0.38 -15.27 -0.30
C LYS A 118 0.24 -13.97 -1.08
N LYS A 119 -0.77 -13.15 -0.80
CA LYS A 119 -0.89 -11.85 -1.48
C LYS A 119 -1.11 -10.73 -0.49
N PHE A 120 -0.09 -9.91 -0.37
CA PHE A 120 -0.10 -8.70 0.43
C PHE A 120 0.13 -7.52 -0.52
N TYR A 121 -0.78 -6.55 -0.49
CA TYR A 121 -0.75 -5.41 -1.39
C TYR A 121 -0.38 -4.16 -0.60
N VAL A 122 0.63 -3.43 -1.02
CA VAL A 122 0.98 -2.10 -0.46
C VAL A 122 0.66 -1.06 -1.52
N ALA A 123 -0.24 -0.12 -1.22
CA ALA A 123 -0.69 0.88 -2.19
C ALA A 123 0.37 1.96 -2.37
N LEU A 124 0.75 2.24 -3.62
CA LEU A 124 1.79 3.22 -3.95
C LEU A 124 1.44 4.61 -3.40
N ASP A 125 0.19 5.03 -3.52
CA ASP A 125 -0.31 6.35 -3.06
C ASP A 125 -0.29 6.50 -1.53
N ARG A 126 -0.08 5.41 -0.79
CA ARG A 126 -0.10 5.42 0.68
C ARG A 126 1.31 5.32 1.29
N VAL A 127 2.36 5.34 0.47
CA VAL A 127 3.77 5.20 0.88
C VAL A 127 4.68 6.16 0.11
N ASN A 128 5.91 6.33 0.58
CA ASN A 128 6.97 7.06 -0.12
C ASN A 128 8.03 6.07 -0.64
N HIS A 129 8.84 6.51 -1.60
CA HIS A 129 9.92 5.72 -2.18
C HIS A 129 11.25 6.47 -2.10
N ALA A 130 12.31 5.78 -1.67
CA ALA A 130 13.66 6.36 -1.52
C ALA A 130 14.76 5.36 -1.89
#